data_AF-A0A367IX48-F1
#
_entry.id   AF-A0A367IX48-F1
#
_cell.length_a   1.000
_cell.length_b   1.000
_cell.length_c   1.000
_cell.angle_alpha   90.00
_cell.angle_beta   90.00
_cell.angle_gamma   90.00
#
_symmetry.space_group_name_H-M   'P 1'
#
loop_
_entity.id
_entity.type
_entity.pdbx_description
1 polymer ?
#
loop_
_entity_poly.entity_id
_entity_poly.type
_entity_poly.pdbx_seq_one_letter_code
_entity_poly.pdbx_strand_id
1 'polypeptide(L)'
;ELSAVDARLRMTKQQHTTKTQEMEKYIKVISTVCGDKNLPEEIKKKEKLILSLKEQVSNMQGATMIYDRLELQQKNQSCCPMCTKPFEDQSEIDTFLSTLEQMRNFIPAQQEKYKKSAMEEEKKLAKYKATLSSWMKLETVKKDMVSLSESLKTLEQEKTATSTKVEIASTEFAQVDDCKIKADKLLLIARNVYRLYKEIESLNEDIMATERELGNQGSKTRTMTDVQRELEDYAEKSKITRRDIKRIHTDMDVQRRRVQAIELSLRDSREKKMKLEHDLNSKVALEYTLQEYKEQLQEHIDQQEKIEQDAPMLKHKVQSVTEEYEATVQTWKAQEEKMSMEEYNISRFSDRLEEFNTNLNKSANETSSQRVHAVKKEISDLQTMIQKTKEDMTRVDEKLAIIEKDEAERRGVERDLQDQIKYREMSVELAQCEQDLKELEDKLAEFDRETAARDLARLHAEESQLIDKRGSLRGELGQMRDQIKRYNAELTRDYDNVDGRYGKLFIDVKTHELANSDLEKYAKVLQTAIMKYHSLKMQDLNKIIKELWIDTYKGGDIDYIEVRADSEGTTASRSFNYRVVMIQNGKELNMRGRCSAGQKVLASIIIRLALAETFCVNC
;
A
#
# COMPACT_ATOMS: atom_id res chain seq x y z
N GLU A 1 12.63 -7.86 6.69
CA GLU A 1 13.69 -7.27 7.54
C GLU A 1 14.71 -8.30 8.02
N LEU A 2 14.33 -9.30 8.82
CA LEU A 2 15.27 -10.33 9.34
C LEU A 2 16.11 -11.00 8.23
N SER A 3 15.49 -11.38 7.10
CA SER A 3 16.20 -11.97 5.97
C SER A 3 17.23 -11.04 5.32
N ALA A 4 16.99 -9.72 5.32
CA ALA A 4 17.93 -8.73 4.79
C ALA A 4 19.13 -8.54 5.73
N VAL A 5 18.88 -8.50 7.04
CA VAL A 5 19.95 -8.46 8.07
C VAL A 5 20.79 -9.73 8.02
N ASP A 6 20.18 -10.91 7.87
CA ASP A 6 20.90 -12.18 7.70
C ASP A 6 21.76 -12.23 6.43
N ALA A 7 21.26 -11.67 5.31
CA ALA A 7 22.04 -11.59 4.08
C ALA A 7 23.26 -10.67 4.24
N ARG A 8 23.08 -9.49 4.83
CA ARG A 8 24.19 -8.55 5.13
C ARG A 8 25.22 -9.19 6.06
N LEU A 9 24.77 -9.82 7.14
CA LEU A 9 25.63 -10.49 8.12
C LEU A 9 26.42 -11.64 7.48
N ARG A 10 25.82 -12.43 6.56
CA ARG A 10 26.56 -13.45 5.79
C ARG A 10 27.61 -12.84 4.87
N MET A 11 27.28 -11.76 4.15
CA MET A 11 28.23 -11.08 3.27
C MET A 11 29.41 -10.49 4.05
N THR A 12 29.15 -9.80 5.16
CA THR A 12 30.19 -9.22 6.03
C THR A 12 31.03 -10.31 6.70
N LYS A 13 30.44 -11.44 7.11
CA LYS A 13 31.20 -12.61 7.61
C LYS A 13 32.10 -13.20 6.53
N GLN A 14 31.61 -13.32 5.30
CA GLN A 14 32.40 -13.81 4.18
C GLN A 14 33.57 -12.86 3.88
N GLN A 15 33.33 -11.54 3.83
CA GLN A 15 34.37 -10.52 3.67
C GLN A 15 35.40 -10.55 4.82
N HIS A 16 34.95 -10.74 6.06
CA HIS A 16 35.84 -10.90 7.20
C HIS A 16 36.71 -12.16 7.05
N THR A 17 36.15 -13.29 6.59
CA THR A 17 36.93 -14.53 6.36
C THR A 17 37.92 -14.44 5.20
N THR A 18 37.60 -13.72 4.13
CA THR A 18 38.56 -13.52 3.03
C THR A 18 39.69 -12.60 3.46
N LYS A 19 39.38 -11.54 4.21
CA LYS A 19 40.36 -10.61 4.76
C LYS A 19 41.26 -11.24 5.83
N THR A 20 40.75 -12.16 6.67
CA THR A 20 41.62 -12.94 7.57
C THR A 20 42.56 -13.87 6.81
N GLN A 21 42.10 -14.53 5.74
CA GLN A 21 42.96 -15.36 4.89
C GLN A 21 44.03 -14.52 4.16
N GLU A 22 43.69 -13.33 3.68
CA GLU A 22 44.65 -12.37 3.12
C GLU A 22 45.68 -11.94 4.17
N MET A 23 45.23 -11.61 5.38
CA MET A 23 46.09 -11.25 6.50
C MET A 23 47.07 -12.38 6.86
N GLU A 24 46.62 -13.62 6.96
CA GLU A 24 47.49 -14.77 7.21
C GLU A 24 48.53 -14.99 6.10
N LYS A 25 48.16 -14.76 4.84
CA LYS A 25 49.11 -14.82 3.71
C LYS A 25 50.19 -13.75 3.85
N TYR A 26 49.81 -12.51 4.15
CA TYR A 26 50.78 -11.43 4.36
C TYR A 26 51.66 -11.66 5.59
N ILE A 27 51.10 -12.16 6.69
CA ILE A 27 51.86 -12.52 7.90
C ILE A 27 52.88 -13.63 7.59
N LYS A 28 52.50 -14.68 6.83
CA LYS A 28 53.43 -15.75 6.42
C LYS A 28 54.57 -15.23 5.53
N VAL A 29 54.27 -14.31 4.60
CA VAL A 29 55.29 -13.68 3.74
C VAL A 29 56.23 -12.79 4.54
N ILE A 30 55.72 -12.11 5.58
CA ILE A 30 56.54 -11.23 6.43
C ILE A 30 57.35 -12.03 7.44
N SER A 31 56.78 -13.08 8.05
CA SER A 31 57.47 -13.91 9.04
C SER A 31 58.61 -14.75 8.45
N THR A 32 58.48 -15.19 7.19
CA THR A 32 59.56 -15.88 6.46
C THR A 32 60.77 -15.00 6.19
N VAL A 33 60.61 -13.67 6.17
CA VAL A 33 61.69 -12.70 5.89
C VAL A 33 62.20 -12.03 7.16
N CYS A 34 61.33 -11.74 8.13
CA CYS A 34 61.62 -10.87 9.29
C CYS A 34 61.42 -11.54 10.66
N GLY A 35 60.87 -12.76 10.71
CA GLY A 35 60.42 -13.38 11.96
C GLY A 35 59.34 -12.54 12.66
N ASP A 36 59.42 -12.41 14.00
CA ASP A 36 58.49 -11.64 14.83
C ASP A 36 58.88 -10.16 15.04
N LYS A 37 59.86 -9.64 14.29
CA LYS A 37 60.42 -8.30 14.52
C LYS A 37 59.82 -7.25 13.59
N ASN A 38 59.73 -6.01 14.08
CA ASN A 38 59.15 -4.88 13.35
C ASN A 38 59.99 -4.52 12.10
N LEU A 39 59.42 -4.75 10.91
CA LEU A 39 60.09 -4.62 9.62
C LEU A 39 60.74 -3.23 9.37
N PRO A 40 60.09 -2.09 9.71
CA PRO A 40 60.68 -0.76 9.50
C PRO A 40 61.90 -0.48 10.39
N GLU A 41 61.95 -1.05 11.58
CA GLU A 41 63.08 -0.87 12.51
C GLU A 41 64.30 -1.70 12.09
N GLU A 42 64.08 -2.92 11.62
CA GLU A 42 65.16 -3.77 11.12
C GLU A 42 65.75 -3.22 9.82
N ILE A 43 64.94 -2.63 8.93
CA ILE A 43 65.45 -1.90 7.75
C ILE A 43 66.40 -0.77 8.18
N LYS A 44 66.00 0.05 9.17
CA LYS A 44 66.85 1.14 9.69
C LYS A 44 68.15 0.63 10.33
N LYS A 45 68.09 -0.47 11.09
CA LYS A 45 69.30 -1.08 11.69
C LYS A 45 70.25 -1.62 10.62
N LYS A 46 69.71 -2.24 9.57
CA LYS A 46 70.49 -2.79 8.45
C LYS A 46 71.10 -1.68 7.59
N GLU A 47 70.39 -0.59 7.34
CA GLU A 47 70.94 0.59 6.66
C GLU A 47 72.09 1.22 7.44
N LYS A 48 71.95 1.37 8.77
CA LYS A 48 73.05 1.83 9.64
C LYS A 48 74.26 0.88 9.62
N LEU A 49 74.02 -0.43 9.63
CA LEU A 49 75.09 -1.42 9.57
C LEU A 49 75.84 -1.35 8.23
N ILE A 50 75.13 -1.23 7.10
CA ILE A 50 75.73 -1.09 5.76
C ILE A 50 76.55 0.21 5.67
N LEU A 51 76.05 1.32 6.22
CA LEU A 51 76.80 2.58 6.30
C LEU A 51 78.11 2.38 7.08
N SER A 52 78.06 1.75 8.25
CA SER A 52 79.27 1.49 9.06
C SER A 52 80.26 0.55 8.36
N LEU A 53 79.79 -0.45 7.63
CA LEU A 53 80.64 -1.36 6.85
C LEU A 53 81.27 -0.65 5.64
N LYS A 54 80.53 0.23 4.95
CA LYS A 54 81.06 1.05 3.86
C LYS A 54 82.12 2.03 4.36
N GLU A 55 81.88 2.65 5.52
CA GLU A 55 82.84 3.51 6.20
C GLU A 55 84.13 2.75 6.57
N GLN A 56 84.02 1.52 7.09
CA GLN A 56 85.18 0.66 7.34
C GLN A 56 85.93 0.28 6.06
N VAL A 57 85.22 0.04 4.94
CA VAL A 57 85.86 -0.19 3.63
C VAL A 57 86.60 1.06 3.16
N SER A 58 86.01 2.24 3.30
CA SER A 58 86.66 3.52 2.95
C SER A 58 87.88 3.82 3.85
N ASN A 59 87.80 3.52 5.15
CA ASN A 59 88.92 3.65 6.09
C ASN A 59 90.06 2.71 5.73
N MET A 60 89.75 1.47 5.31
CA MET A 60 90.76 0.53 4.82
C MET A 60 91.39 0.98 3.49
N GLN A 61 90.60 1.55 2.58
CA GLN A 61 91.13 2.16 1.34
C GLN A 61 92.05 3.36 1.63
N GLY A 62 91.66 4.22 2.57
CA GLY A 62 92.49 5.32 3.06
C GLY A 62 93.80 4.81 3.69
N ALA A 63 93.73 3.75 4.49
CA ALA A 63 94.91 3.11 5.06
C ALA A 63 95.85 2.56 3.96
N THR A 64 95.32 1.88 2.93
CA THR A 64 96.12 1.42 1.78
C THR A 64 96.89 2.56 1.13
N MET A 65 96.20 3.69 0.84
CA MET A 65 96.84 4.86 0.23
C MET A 65 97.94 5.47 1.11
N ILE A 66 97.75 5.47 2.44
CA ILE A 66 98.76 5.97 3.39
C ILE A 66 99.97 5.02 3.41
N TYR A 67 99.76 3.71 3.53
CA TYR A 67 100.86 2.74 3.57
C TYR A 67 101.64 2.70 2.23
N ASP A 68 100.97 2.76 1.09
CA ASP A 68 101.62 2.85 -0.23
C ASP A 68 102.48 4.13 -0.35
N ARG A 69 102.00 5.24 0.22
CA ARG A 69 102.73 6.51 0.24
C ARG A 69 103.94 6.48 1.18
N LEU A 70 103.83 5.82 2.33
CA LEU A 70 104.96 5.61 3.25
C LEU A 70 106.06 4.75 2.62
N GLU A 71 105.70 3.74 1.83
CA GLU A 71 106.66 2.92 1.06
C GLU A 71 107.39 3.75 -0.01
N LEU A 72 106.64 4.55 -0.78
CA LEU A 72 107.21 5.47 -1.78
C LEU A 72 108.15 6.52 -1.16
N GLN A 73 107.82 7.03 0.02
CA GLN A 73 108.67 8.00 0.71
C GLN A 73 109.92 7.36 1.32
N GLN A 74 109.81 6.13 1.86
CA GLN A 74 110.96 5.38 2.38
C GLN A 74 111.96 4.99 1.27
N LYS A 75 111.50 4.66 0.05
CA LYS A 75 112.41 4.42 -1.10
C LYS A 75 113.22 5.65 -1.51
N ASN A 76 112.75 6.85 -1.17
CA ASN A 76 113.38 8.12 -1.53
C ASN A 76 114.19 8.77 -0.41
N GLN A 77 114.07 8.32 0.85
CA GLN A 77 114.72 8.91 2.03
C GLN A 77 115.15 7.84 3.05
N SER A 78 116.40 7.90 3.54
CA SER A 78 116.97 6.96 4.53
C SER A 78 116.48 7.20 5.98
N CYS A 79 115.33 7.84 6.17
CA CYS A 79 114.75 8.16 7.46
C CYS A 79 113.28 7.73 7.54
N CYS A 80 112.78 7.54 8.76
CA CYS A 80 111.40 7.11 8.99
C CYS A 80 110.40 8.19 8.54
N PRO A 81 109.45 7.88 7.63
CA PRO A 81 108.54 8.88 7.06
C PRO A 81 107.50 9.43 8.04
N MET A 82 107.33 8.82 9.23
CA MET A 82 106.39 9.28 10.26
C MET A 82 107.06 10.17 11.33
N CYS A 83 108.31 9.88 11.71
CA CYS A 83 108.99 10.58 12.80
C CYS A 83 110.33 11.23 12.38
N THR A 84 110.71 11.14 11.11
CA THR A 84 111.92 11.73 10.48
C THR A 84 113.27 11.31 11.08
N LYS A 85 113.29 10.30 11.96
CA LYS A 85 114.54 9.74 12.50
C LYS A 85 115.30 8.95 11.41
N PRO A 86 116.61 9.15 11.24
CA PRO A 86 117.43 8.32 10.36
C PRO A 86 117.49 6.89 10.91
N PHE A 87 117.42 5.89 10.03
CA PHE A 87 117.64 4.49 10.42
C PHE A 87 119.14 4.24 10.57
N GLU A 88 119.57 3.67 11.70
CA GLU A 88 120.99 3.47 12.00
C GLU A 88 121.53 2.17 11.37
N ASP A 89 120.68 1.16 11.17
CA ASP A 89 121.05 -0.15 10.59
C ASP A 89 120.12 -0.61 9.46
N GLN A 90 120.69 -1.33 8.48
CA GLN A 90 119.95 -1.92 7.35
C GLN A 90 118.90 -2.95 7.82
N SER A 91 119.12 -3.59 8.97
CA SER A 91 118.18 -4.54 9.58
C SER A 91 116.92 -3.88 10.12
N GLU A 92 117.00 -2.61 10.56
CA GLU A 92 115.84 -1.81 11.00
C GLU A 92 114.96 -1.41 9.81
N ILE A 93 115.59 -1.15 8.66
CA ILE A 93 114.90 -0.87 7.39
C ILE A 93 114.15 -2.13 6.92
N ASP A 94 114.79 -3.30 6.95
CA ASP A 94 114.17 -4.55 6.53
C ASP A 94 113.04 -5.00 7.46
N THR A 95 113.16 -4.76 8.78
CA THR A 95 112.05 -5.01 9.72
C THR A 95 110.90 -4.03 9.54
N PHE A 96 111.17 -2.75 9.24
CA PHE A 96 110.14 -1.77 8.90
C PHE A 96 109.43 -2.12 7.58
N LEU A 97 110.17 -2.53 6.55
CA LEU A 97 109.58 -2.99 5.29
C LEU A 97 108.78 -4.29 5.46
N SER A 98 109.27 -5.24 6.26
CA SER A 98 108.54 -6.47 6.58
C SER A 98 107.23 -6.18 7.31
N THR A 99 107.22 -5.23 8.25
CA THR A 99 105.99 -4.82 8.94
C THR A 99 105.02 -4.07 8.02
N LEU A 100 105.52 -3.23 7.11
CA LEU A 100 104.70 -2.60 6.07
C LEU A 100 104.10 -3.62 5.10
N GLU A 101 104.87 -4.63 4.66
CA GLU A 101 104.40 -5.71 3.79
C GLU A 101 103.35 -6.60 4.49
N GLN A 102 103.54 -6.90 5.78
CA GLN A 102 102.55 -7.61 6.58
C GLN A 102 101.23 -6.85 6.68
N MET A 103 101.29 -5.53 6.90
CA MET A 103 100.10 -4.68 6.92
C MET A 103 99.47 -4.56 5.52
N ARG A 104 100.27 -4.48 4.46
CA ARG A 104 99.80 -4.43 3.06
C ARG A 104 99.11 -5.73 2.62
N ASN A 105 99.51 -6.88 3.16
CA ASN A 105 98.83 -8.15 2.87
C ASN A 105 97.56 -8.34 3.72
N PHE A 106 97.51 -7.75 4.91
CA PHE A 106 96.35 -7.82 5.81
C PHE A 106 95.19 -6.91 5.38
N ILE A 107 95.49 -5.70 4.87
CA ILE A 107 94.47 -4.70 4.52
C ILE A 107 93.53 -5.16 3.38
N PRO A 108 94.00 -5.69 2.24
CA PRO A 108 93.14 -6.19 1.17
C PRO A 108 92.27 -7.37 1.63
N ALA A 109 92.81 -8.25 2.47
CA ALA A 109 92.07 -9.38 3.01
C ALA A 109 90.92 -8.94 3.92
N GLN A 110 91.12 -7.90 4.74
CA GLN A 110 90.04 -7.33 5.56
C GLN A 110 89.06 -6.49 4.75
N GLN A 111 89.56 -5.71 3.78
CA GLN A 111 88.72 -4.93 2.87
C GLN A 111 87.76 -5.84 2.10
N GLU A 112 88.25 -6.96 1.57
CA GLU A 112 87.41 -7.93 0.85
C GLU A 112 86.40 -8.62 1.78
N LYS A 113 86.76 -8.88 3.05
CA LYS A 113 85.81 -9.37 4.06
C LYS A 113 84.70 -8.35 4.32
N TYR A 114 85.03 -7.09 4.60
CA TYR A 114 84.03 -6.05 4.84
C TYR A 114 83.16 -5.78 3.61
N LYS A 115 83.74 -5.83 2.41
CA LYS A 115 83.01 -5.68 1.14
C LYS A 115 82.04 -6.84 0.91
N LYS A 116 82.44 -8.08 1.18
CA LYS A 116 81.55 -9.25 1.11
C LYS A 116 80.42 -9.16 2.14
N SER A 117 80.72 -8.80 3.38
CA SER A 117 79.71 -8.60 4.43
C SER A 117 78.74 -7.45 4.08
N ALA A 118 79.22 -6.34 3.51
CA ALA A 118 78.37 -5.25 3.06
C ALA A 118 77.43 -5.70 1.91
N MET A 119 77.96 -6.47 0.94
CA MET A 119 77.16 -6.98 -0.18
C MET A 119 76.11 -8.02 0.26
N GLU A 120 76.42 -8.86 1.26
CA GLU A 120 75.45 -9.79 1.85
C GLU A 120 74.34 -9.06 2.61
N GLU A 121 74.68 -8.00 3.37
CA GLU A 121 73.69 -7.19 4.07
C GLU A 121 72.84 -6.33 3.12
N GLU A 122 73.40 -5.84 2.01
CA GLU A 122 72.65 -5.17 0.94
C GLU A 122 71.64 -6.12 0.26
N LYS A 123 72.04 -7.37 -0.01
CA LYS A 123 71.12 -8.40 -0.53
C LYS A 123 69.98 -8.70 0.45
N LYS A 124 70.26 -8.70 1.76
CA LYS A 124 69.21 -8.85 2.79
C LYS A 124 68.30 -7.61 2.82
N LEU A 125 68.87 -6.40 2.78
CA LEU A 125 68.12 -5.13 2.75
C LEU A 125 67.18 -5.06 1.54
N ALA A 126 67.62 -5.50 0.36
CA ALA A 126 66.77 -5.55 -0.84
C ALA A 126 65.55 -6.46 -0.64
N LYS A 127 65.73 -7.62 0.01
CA LYS A 127 64.62 -8.54 0.38
C LYS A 127 63.67 -7.91 1.39
N TYR A 128 64.18 -7.17 2.38
CA TYR A 128 63.36 -6.44 3.34
C TYR A 128 62.56 -5.30 2.68
N LYS A 129 63.19 -4.53 1.79
CA LYS A 129 62.53 -3.44 1.03
C LYS A 129 61.44 -3.95 0.09
N ALA A 130 61.66 -5.08 -0.58
CA ALA A 130 60.63 -5.73 -1.40
C ALA A 130 59.38 -6.12 -0.58
N THR A 131 59.59 -6.50 0.68
CA THR A 131 58.53 -6.92 1.62
C THR A 131 57.80 -5.74 2.26
N LEU A 132 58.31 -4.52 2.15
CA LEU A 132 57.69 -3.29 2.68
C LEU A 132 56.29 -3.06 2.07
N SER A 133 56.14 -3.34 0.77
CA SER A 133 54.84 -3.22 0.08
C SER A 133 53.80 -4.18 0.64
N SER A 134 54.21 -5.38 1.06
CA SER A 134 53.34 -6.37 1.73
C SER A 134 53.02 -5.97 3.17
N TRP A 135 53.93 -5.27 3.85
CA TRP A 135 53.71 -4.76 5.21
C TRP A 135 52.72 -3.59 5.25
N MET A 136 52.81 -2.64 4.32
CA MET A 136 51.81 -1.57 4.18
C MET A 136 50.42 -2.15 3.89
N LYS A 137 50.34 -3.17 3.02
CA LYS A 137 49.09 -3.91 2.76
C LYS A 137 48.57 -4.67 3.98
N LEU A 138 49.45 -5.22 4.81
CA LEU A 138 49.05 -5.86 6.07
C LEU A 138 48.44 -4.83 7.03
N GLU A 139 49.00 -3.62 7.11
CA GLU A 139 48.53 -2.58 8.02
C GLU A 139 47.17 -2.01 7.58
N THR A 140 46.95 -1.85 6.27
CA THR A 140 45.63 -1.50 5.74
C THR A 140 44.61 -2.61 6.00
N VAL A 141 44.96 -3.88 5.76
CA VAL A 141 44.05 -5.02 6.02
C VAL A 141 43.74 -5.16 7.52
N LYS A 142 44.68 -4.83 8.42
CA LYS A 142 44.41 -4.78 9.87
C LYS A 142 43.42 -3.69 10.25
N LYS A 143 43.50 -2.50 9.65
CA LYS A 143 42.52 -1.43 9.86
C LYS A 143 41.14 -1.82 9.34
N ASP A 144 41.08 -2.40 8.14
CA ASP A 144 39.84 -2.91 7.55
C ASP A 144 39.23 -4.03 8.42
N MET A 145 40.04 -4.91 9.01
CA MET A 145 39.55 -5.96 9.93
C MET A 145 38.87 -5.38 11.17
N VAL A 146 39.41 -4.30 11.75
CA VAL A 146 38.81 -3.65 12.92
C VAL A 146 37.43 -3.10 12.57
N SER A 147 37.32 -2.35 11.46
CA SER A 147 36.03 -1.78 11.01
C SER A 147 35.01 -2.86 10.62
N LEU A 148 35.45 -3.95 9.96
CA LEU A 148 34.62 -5.12 9.66
C LEU A 148 34.15 -5.83 10.94
N SER A 149 35.00 -5.92 11.98
CA SER A 149 34.64 -6.56 13.25
C SER A 149 33.61 -5.74 14.05
N GLU A 150 33.71 -4.41 14.02
CA GLU A 150 32.72 -3.50 14.60
C GLU A 150 31.40 -3.59 13.85
N SER A 151 31.44 -3.60 12.52
CA SER A 151 30.27 -3.79 11.66
C SER A 151 29.58 -5.14 11.87
N LEU A 152 30.34 -6.21 12.17
CA LEU A 152 29.77 -7.51 12.51
C LEU A 152 29.04 -7.49 13.86
N LYS A 153 29.60 -6.79 14.86
CA LYS A 153 28.94 -6.65 16.18
C LYS A 153 27.63 -5.88 16.08
N THR A 154 27.60 -4.79 15.31
CA THR A 154 26.37 -4.00 15.12
C THR A 154 25.31 -4.82 14.37
N LEU A 155 25.69 -5.51 13.28
CA LEU A 155 24.77 -6.39 12.55
C LEU A 155 24.26 -7.58 13.39
N GLU A 156 25.08 -8.13 14.30
CA GLU A 156 24.65 -9.17 15.24
C GLU A 156 23.67 -8.64 16.30
N GLN A 157 23.85 -7.39 16.77
CA GLN A 157 22.90 -6.72 17.64
C GLN A 157 21.58 -6.41 16.91
N GLU A 158 21.64 -5.93 15.67
CA GLU A 158 20.45 -5.72 14.84
C GLU A 158 19.71 -7.03 14.58
N LYS A 159 20.43 -8.13 14.32
CA LYS A 159 19.82 -9.46 14.13
C LYS A 159 19.07 -9.90 15.38
N THR A 160 19.67 -9.79 16.57
CA THR A 160 19.01 -10.20 17.81
C THR A 160 17.79 -9.33 18.10
N ALA A 161 17.89 -8.00 17.92
CA ALA A 161 16.76 -7.08 18.07
C ALA A 161 15.63 -7.33 17.05
N THR A 162 15.96 -7.71 15.81
CA THR A 162 14.94 -8.02 14.80
C THR A 162 14.32 -9.40 15.05
N SER A 163 15.09 -10.37 15.54
CA SER A 163 14.60 -11.70 15.90
C SER A 163 13.62 -11.64 17.06
N THR A 164 13.90 -10.86 18.10
CA THR A 164 12.98 -10.68 19.24
C THR A 164 11.68 -10.01 18.82
N LYS A 165 11.73 -9.02 17.91
CA LYS A 165 10.52 -8.42 17.32
C LYS A 165 9.66 -9.45 16.57
N VAL A 166 10.29 -10.35 15.80
CA VAL A 166 9.59 -11.41 15.07
C VAL A 166 8.96 -12.42 16.05
N GLU A 167 9.67 -12.81 17.11
CA GLU A 167 9.13 -13.67 18.15
C GLU A 167 7.92 -13.03 18.83
N ILE A 168 8.02 -11.77 19.27
CA ILE A 168 6.90 -11.03 19.87
C ILE A 168 5.71 -10.98 18.90
N ALA A 169 5.93 -10.57 17.65
CA ALA A 169 4.87 -10.50 16.65
C ALA A 169 4.23 -11.88 16.37
N SER A 170 5.02 -12.96 16.36
CA SER A 170 4.50 -14.32 16.20
C SER A 170 3.66 -14.77 17.40
N THR A 171 4.04 -14.38 18.62
CA THR A 171 3.26 -14.70 19.83
C THR A 171 1.96 -13.92 19.87
N GLU A 172 1.97 -12.64 19.50
CA GLU A 172 0.77 -11.81 19.37
C GLU A 172 -0.16 -12.37 18.28
N PHE A 173 0.39 -12.77 17.13
CA PHE A 173 -0.37 -13.40 16.06
C PHE A 173 -1.03 -14.70 16.52
N ALA A 174 -0.30 -15.57 17.22
CA ALA A 174 -0.85 -16.82 17.76
C ALA A 174 -1.99 -16.57 18.77
N GLN A 175 -1.86 -15.53 19.60
CA GLN A 175 -2.93 -15.13 20.53
C GLN A 175 -4.17 -14.62 19.78
N VAL A 176 -3.97 -13.76 18.77
CA VAL A 176 -5.06 -13.24 17.94
C VAL A 176 -5.76 -14.36 17.15
N ASP A 177 -5.00 -15.31 16.61
CA ASP A 177 -5.55 -16.46 15.87
C ASP A 177 -6.34 -17.40 16.79
N ASP A 178 -5.85 -17.68 18.01
CA ASP A 178 -6.61 -18.44 19.01
C ASP A 178 -7.90 -17.71 19.44
N CYS A 179 -7.85 -16.38 19.62
CA CYS A 179 -9.04 -15.56 19.87
C CYS A 179 -10.04 -15.62 18.70
N LYS A 180 -9.55 -15.60 17.45
CA LYS A 180 -10.38 -15.74 16.26
C LYS A 180 -11.03 -17.12 16.19
N ILE A 181 -10.27 -18.20 16.41
CA ILE A 181 -10.81 -19.57 16.45
C ILE A 181 -11.89 -19.71 17.53
N LYS A 182 -11.68 -19.12 18.72
CA LYS A 182 -12.69 -19.07 19.78
C LYS A 182 -13.93 -18.27 19.36
N ALA A 183 -13.75 -17.11 18.71
CA ALA A 183 -14.86 -16.30 18.21
C ALA A 183 -15.66 -17.03 17.13
N ASP A 184 -15.00 -17.74 16.20
CA ASP A 184 -15.66 -18.54 15.15
C ASP A 184 -16.47 -19.70 15.75
N LYS A 185 -15.94 -20.37 16.79
CA LYS A 185 -16.69 -21.40 17.55
C LYS A 185 -17.92 -20.80 18.23
N LEU A 186 -17.79 -19.63 18.86
CA LEU A 186 -18.92 -18.93 19.49
C LEU A 186 -19.97 -18.49 18.46
N LEU A 187 -19.55 -18.03 17.28
CA LEU A 187 -20.44 -17.69 16.17
C LEU A 187 -21.21 -18.91 15.67
N LEU A 188 -20.57 -20.07 15.55
CA LEU A 188 -21.24 -21.31 15.18
C LEU A 188 -22.30 -21.71 16.22
N ILE A 189 -21.96 -21.63 17.51
CA ILE A 189 -22.91 -21.89 18.60
C ILE A 189 -24.06 -20.89 18.55
N ALA A 190 -23.79 -19.59 18.40
CA ALA A 190 -24.82 -18.56 18.31
C ALA A 190 -25.76 -18.78 17.11
N ARG A 191 -25.22 -19.24 15.98
CA ARG A 191 -26.01 -19.58 14.79
C ARG A 191 -26.91 -20.80 15.02
N ASN A 192 -26.40 -21.81 15.74
CA ASN A 192 -27.19 -22.98 16.13
C ASN A 192 -28.28 -22.61 17.14
N VAL A 193 -27.98 -21.77 18.13
CA VAL A 193 -28.96 -21.26 19.09
C VAL A 193 -30.05 -20.46 18.37
N TYR A 194 -29.67 -19.60 17.43
CA TYR A 194 -30.64 -18.84 16.62
C TYR A 194 -31.52 -19.74 15.76
N ARG A 195 -30.95 -20.80 15.17
CA ARG A 195 -31.72 -21.80 14.42
C ARG A 195 -32.72 -22.52 15.32
N LEU A 196 -32.29 -23.00 16.50
CA LEU A 196 -33.16 -23.66 17.46
C LEU A 196 -34.26 -22.71 17.97
N TYR A 197 -33.94 -21.42 18.19
CA TYR A 197 -34.93 -20.41 18.54
C TYR A 197 -36.00 -20.25 17.45
N LYS A 198 -35.59 -20.20 16.17
CA LYS A 198 -36.53 -20.19 15.04
C LYS A 198 -37.39 -21.45 14.95
N GLU A 199 -36.81 -22.62 15.19
CA GLU A 199 -37.54 -23.88 15.21
C GLU A 199 -38.55 -23.92 16.37
N ILE A 200 -38.20 -23.39 17.55
CA ILE A 200 -39.12 -23.22 18.68
C ILE A 200 -40.25 -22.24 18.33
N GLU A 201 -39.95 -21.14 17.65
CA GLU A 201 -40.95 -20.15 17.22
C GLU A 201 -41.95 -20.77 16.23
N SER A 202 -41.48 -21.53 15.23
CA SER A 202 -42.37 -22.24 14.31
C SER A 202 -43.19 -23.33 15.01
N LEU A 203 -42.59 -24.09 15.93
CA LEU A 203 -43.32 -25.11 16.69
C LEU A 203 -44.38 -24.48 17.59
N ASN A 204 -44.14 -23.30 18.16
CA ASN A 204 -45.14 -22.57 18.92
C ASN A 204 -46.30 -22.07 18.03
N GLU A 205 -46.01 -21.64 16.80
CA GLU A 205 -47.06 -21.31 15.83
C GLU A 205 -47.91 -22.53 15.46
N ASP A 206 -47.29 -23.69 15.26
CA ASP A 206 -47.97 -24.97 14.99
C ASP A 206 -48.79 -25.45 16.19
N ILE A 207 -48.27 -25.30 17.42
CA ILE A 207 -49.01 -25.58 18.66
C ILE A 207 -50.23 -24.65 18.76
N MET A 208 -50.08 -23.35 18.50
CA MET A 208 -51.21 -22.42 18.51
C MET A 208 -52.25 -22.75 17.43
N ALA A 209 -51.83 -23.22 16.25
CA ALA A 209 -52.73 -23.65 15.20
C ALA A 209 -53.52 -24.90 15.61
N THR A 210 -52.84 -25.91 16.14
CA THR A 210 -53.46 -27.15 16.62
C THR A 210 -54.36 -26.92 17.85
N GLU A 211 -54.00 -26.03 18.77
CA GLU A 211 -54.85 -25.61 19.89
C GLU A 211 -56.13 -24.91 19.40
N ARG A 212 -56.07 -24.09 18.34
CA ARG A 212 -57.27 -23.51 17.71
C ARG A 212 -58.14 -24.56 17.05
N GLU A 213 -57.54 -25.53 16.38
CA GLU A 213 -58.27 -26.63 15.73
C GLU A 213 -58.98 -27.51 16.78
N LEU A 214 -58.31 -27.83 17.89
CA LEU A 214 -58.88 -28.58 19.01
C LEU A 214 -59.93 -27.77 19.78
N GLY A 215 -59.71 -26.46 19.96
CA GLY A 215 -60.67 -25.53 20.58
C GLY A 215 -61.98 -25.40 19.79
N ASN A 216 -61.95 -25.64 18.48
CA ASN A 216 -63.14 -25.66 17.63
C ASN A 216 -63.91 -26.99 17.69
N GLN A 217 -63.29 -28.09 18.15
CA GLN A 217 -63.96 -29.38 18.34
C GLN A 217 -64.57 -29.55 19.74
N GLY A 218 -64.16 -28.74 20.71
CA GLY A 218 -64.69 -28.72 22.07
C GLY A 218 -65.70 -27.60 22.33
N SER A 219 -66.77 -27.48 21.53
CA SER A 219 -67.80 -26.48 21.79
C SER A 219 -68.69 -26.87 22.97
N LYS A 220 -68.33 -26.39 24.16
CA LYS A 220 -69.33 -26.02 25.18
C LYS A 220 -70.15 -24.87 24.60
N THR A 221 -71.47 -25.04 24.64
CA THR A 221 -72.50 -24.08 24.23
C THR A 221 -72.15 -22.65 24.68
N ARG A 222 -71.68 -21.83 23.74
CA ARG A 222 -71.32 -20.42 23.97
C ARG A 222 -72.57 -19.56 24.03
N THR A 223 -72.70 -18.76 25.08
CA THR A 223 -73.74 -17.74 25.24
C THR A 223 -73.30 -16.41 24.65
N MET A 224 -74.23 -15.67 24.02
CA MET A 224 -73.98 -14.40 23.32
C MET A 224 -73.27 -13.34 24.18
N THR A 225 -73.50 -13.38 25.49
CA THR A 225 -72.87 -12.49 26.48
C THR A 225 -71.38 -12.75 26.66
N ASP A 226 -70.94 -14.00 26.55
CA ASP A 226 -69.51 -14.35 26.66
C ASP A 226 -68.74 -13.87 25.42
N VAL A 227 -69.37 -13.95 24.24
CA VAL A 227 -68.80 -13.45 22.98
C VAL A 227 -68.66 -11.93 22.99
N GLN A 228 -69.60 -11.20 23.59
CA GLN A 228 -69.50 -9.73 23.74
C GLN A 228 -68.38 -9.32 24.70
N ARG A 229 -68.24 -10.00 25.84
CA ARG A 229 -67.17 -9.72 26.80
C ARG A 229 -65.80 -10.06 26.22
N GLU A 230 -65.67 -11.17 25.49
CA GLU A 230 -64.44 -11.50 24.78
C GLU A 230 -64.11 -10.47 23.69
N LEU A 231 -65.11 -9.97 22.95
CA LEU A 231 -64.92 -8.90 21.96
C LEU A 231 -64.40 -7.60 22.59
N GLU A 232 -64.92 -7.22 23.77
CA GLU A 232 -64.43 -6.06 24.52
C GLU A 232 -63.00 -6.28 25.04
N ASP A 233 -62.71 -7.47 25.59
CA ASP A 233 -61.35 -7.82 26.04
C ASP A 233 -60.34 -7.85 24.88
N TYR A 234 -60.73 -8.38 23.71
CA TYR A 234 -59.89 -8.37 22.50
C TYR A 234 -59.74 -6.96 21.91
N ALA A 235 -60.76 -6.10 22.01
CA ALA A 235 -60.67 -4.71 21.60
C ALA A 235 -59.71 -3.92 22.51
N GLU A 236 -59.74 -4.14 23.82
CA GLU A 236 -58.81 -3.51 24.77
C GLU A 236 -57.38 -4.02 24.57
N LYS A 237 -57.19 -5.33 24.40
CA LYS A 237 -55.90 -5.92 24.03
C LYS A 237 -55.37 -5.34 22.71
N SER A 238 -56.22 -5.20 21.68
CA SER A 238 -55.83 -4.56 20.41
C SER A 238 -55.39 -3.11 20.59
N LYS A 239 -56.07 -2.35 21.45
CA LYS A 239 -55.66 -0.96 21.78
C LYS A 239 -54.33 -0.90 22.53
N ILE A 240 -54.07 -1.83 23.44
CA ILE A 240 -52.80 -1.93 24.17
C ILE A 240 -51.68 -2.30 23.19
N THR A 241 -51.85 -3.35 22.37
CA THR A 241 -50.86 -3.74 21.36
C THR A 241 -50.59 -2.62 20.36
N ARG A 242 -51.60 -1.85 19.91
CA ARG A 242 -51.38 -0.68 19.04
C ARG A 242 -50.59 0.44 19.74
N ARG A 243 -50.79 0.65 21.04
CA ARG A 243 -49.99 1.60 21.84
C ARG A 243 -48.56 1.13 21.97
N ASP A 244 -48.34 -0.16 22.22
CA ASP A 244 -47.01 -0.74 22.33
C ASP A 244 -46.26 -0.72 21.00
N ILE A 245 -46.93 -1.01 19.88
CA ILE A 245 -46.34 -0.86 18.53
C ILE A 245 -45.90 0.58 18.29
N LYS A 246 -46.73 1.57 18.62
CA LYS A 246 -46.35 2.99 18.48
C LYS A 246 -45.14 3.33 19.35
N ARG A 247 -45.09 2.84 20.59
CA ARG A 247 -43.96 3.06 21.51
C ARG A 247 -42.68 2.41 20.99
N ILE A 248 -42.75 1.16 20.52
CA ILE A 248 -41.60 0.46 19.94
C ILE A 248 -41.11 1.18 18.68
N HIS A 249 -42.03 1.68 17.84
CA HIS A 249 -41.64 2.49 16.67
C HIS A 249 -40.92 3.77 17.05
N THR A 250 -41.44 4.51 18.04
CA THR A 250 -40.76 5.73 18.53
C THR A 250 -39.40 5.42 19.14
N ASP A 251 -39.29 4.34 19.91
CA ASP A 251 -38.01 3.91 20.51
C ASP A 251 -37.02 3.48 19.42
N MET A 252 -37.48 2.76 18.39
CA MET A 252 -36.67 2.38 17.24
C MET A 252 -36.15 3.62 16.49
N ASP A 253 -37.00 4.62 16.26
CA ASP A 253 -36.59 5.87 15.59
C ASP A 253 -35.57 6.65 16.42
N VAL A 254 -35.73 6.69 17.75
CA VAL A 254 -34.76 7.29 18.66
C VAL A 254 -33.43 6.55 18.63
N GLN A 255 -33.44 5.20 18.69
CA GLN A 255 -32.21 4.42 18.60
C GLN A 255 -31.55 4.59 17.22
N ARG A 256 -32.32 4.65 16.13
CA ARG A 256 -31.80 4.86 14.78
C ARG A 256 -31.10 6.20 14.64
N ARG A 257 -31.69 7.29 15.18
CA ARG A 257 -31.05 8.61 15.25
C ARG A 257 -29.78 8.58 16.10
N ARG A 258 -29.79 7.85 17.22
CA ARG A 258 -28.60 7.69 18.09
C ARG A 258 -27.47 6.95 17.38
N VAL A 259 -27.78 5.88 16.65
CA VAL A 259 -26.79 5.15 15.83
C VAL A 259 -26.20 6.08 14.77
N GLN A 260 -27.03 6.80 14.01
CA GLN A 260 -26.56 7.76 13.01
C GLN A 260 -25.65 8.85 13.62
N ALA A 261 -26.00 9.37 14.80
CA ALA A 261 -25.16 10.35 15.50
C ALA A 261 -23.80 9.77 15.93
N ILE A 262 -23.78 8.53 16.41
CA ILE A 262 -22.53 7.82 16.77
C ILE A 262 -21.70 7.53 15.52
N GLU A 263 -22.31 7.13 14.40
CA GLU A 263 -21.63 6.89 13.13
C GLU A 263 -20.98 8.16 12.58
N LEU A 264 -21.68 9.29 12.64
CA LEU A 264 -21.13 10.61 12.30
C LEU A 264 -19.95 10.97 13.21
N SER A 265 -20.10 10.84 14.53
CA SER A 265 -19.02 11.11 15.48
C SER A 265 -17.79 10.20 15.26
N LEU A 266 -18.02 8.93 14.92
CA LEU A 266 -16.96 7.98 14.59
C LEU A 266 -16.26 8.37 13.28
N ARG A 267 -17.01 8.81 12.27
CA ARG A 267 -16.45 9.32 11.01
C ARG A 267 -15.58 10.55 11.24
N ASP A 268 -16.08 11.52 12.01
CA ASP A 268 -15.33 12.74 12.35
C ASP A 268 -14.06 12.41 13.14
N SER A 269 -14.14 11.46 14.08
CA SER A 269 -12.99 11.00 14.86
C SER A 269 -11.95 10.28 13.99
N ARG A 270 -12.40 9.50 13.01
CA ARG A 270 -11.51 8.84 12.02
C ARG A 270 -10.83 9.85 11.11
N GLU A 271 -11.55 10.87 10.65
CA GLU A 271 -10.98 11.93 9.82
C GLU A 271 -9.93 12.74 10.60
N LYS A 272 -10.23 13.09 11.86
CA LYS A 272 -9.24 13.73 12.76
C LYS A 272 -8.02 12.85 12.98
N LYS A 273 -8.20 11.55 13.18
CA LYS A 273 -7.09 10.59 13.32
C LYS A 273 -6.23 10.56 12.04
N MET A 274 -6.83 10.48 10.86
CA MET A 274 -6.09 10.48 9.60
C MET A 274 -5.32 11.79 9.39
N LYS A 275 -5.91 12.95 9.74
CA LYS A 275 -5.21 14.24 9.69
C LYS A 275 -3.99 14.25 10.63
N LEU A 276 -4.16 13.81 11.88
CA LEU A 276 -3.05 13.70 12.83
C LEU A 276 -1.97 12.71 12.40
N GLU A 277 -2.34 11.59 11.78
CA GLU A 277 -1.37 10.63 11.22
C GLU A 277 -0.60 11.24 10.03
N HIS A 278 -1.29 12.00 9.16
CA HIS A 278 -0.65 12.73 8.07
C HIS A 278 0.31 13.81 8.60
N ASP A 279 -0.12 14.59 9.58
CA ASP A 279 0.71 15.64 10.21
C ASP A 279 1.92 15.02 10.93
N LEU A 280 1.76 13.87 11.60
CA LEU A 280 2.86 13.14 12.23
C LEU A 280 3.87 12.63 11.18
N ASN A 281 3.39 12.04 10.08
CA ASN A 281 4.25 11.57 9.01
C ASN A 281 4.99 12.74 8.33
N SER A 282 4.32 13.88 8.14
CA SER A 282 4.94 15.10 7.65
C SER A 282 6.02 15.59 8.61
N LYS A 283 5.75 15.59 9.92
CA LYS A 283 6.74 15.96 10.96
C LYS A 283 7.95 15.03 10.94
N VAL A 284 7.75 13.72 10.83
CA VAL A 284 8.86 12.74 10.77
C VAL A 284 9.69 12.94 9.49
N ALA A 285 9.05 13.20 8.34
CA ALA A 285 9.76 13.51 7.11
C ALA A 285 10.58 14.81 7.24
N LEU A 286 10.00 15.85 7.83
CA LEU A 286 10.69 17.10 8.15
C LEU A 286 11.88 16.86 9.09
N GLU A 287 11.72 16.07 10.16
CA GLU A 287 12.80 15.71 11.08
C GLU A 287 13.94 14.98 10.37
N TYR A 288 13.63 14.08 9.43
CA TYR A 288 14.64 13.39 8.62
C TYR A 288 15.40 14.36 7.69
N THR A 289 14.70 15.25 6.99
CA THR A 289 15.35 16.28 6.15
C THR A 289 16.22 17.24 6.99
N LEU A 290 15.79 17.55 8.21
CA LEU A 290 16.55 18.42 9.13
C LEU A 290 17.80 17.70 9.64
N GLN A 291 17.73 16.38 9.87
CA GLN A 291 18.88 15.54 10.18
C GLN A 291 19.88 15.52 9.00
N GLU A 292 19.42 15.30 7.77
CA GLU A 292 20.27 15.33 6.57
C GLU A 292 20.96 16.69 6.40
N TYR A 293 20.24 17.80 6.56
CA TYR A 293 20.84 19.13 6.50
C TYR A 293 21.85 19.39 7.61
N LYS A 294 21.63 18.85 8.81
CA LYS A 294 22.63 18.94 9.90
C LYS A 294 23.89 18.16 9.58
N GLU A 295 23.76 16.96 9.00
CA GLU A 295 24.91 16.15 8.57
C GLU A 295 25.69 16.85 7.45
N GLN A 296 25.00 17.40 6.44
CA GLN A 296 25.62 18.20 5.38
C GLN A 296 26.32 19.46 5.93
N LEU A 297 25.69 20.17 6.86
CA LEU A 297 26.28 21.34 7.50
C LEU A 297 27.56 20.96 8.27
N GLN A 298 27.54 19.85 9.01
CA GLN A 298 28.72 19.38 9.73
C GLN A 298 29.84 18.98 8.76
N GLU A 299 29.51 18.31 7.66
CA GLU A 299 30.50 17.96 6.63
C GLU A 299 31.14 19.21 6.00
N HIS A 300 30.34 20.24 5.71
CA HIS A 300 30.85 21.52 5.20
C HIS A 300 31.71 22.26 6.23
N ILE A 301 31.35 22.24 7.52
CA ILE A 301 32.18 22.80 8.60
C ILE A 301 33.52 22.06 8.68
N ASP A 302 33.50 20.72 8.68
CA ASP A 302 34.72 19.91 8.72
C ASP A 302 35.62 20.13 7.49
N GLN A 303 35.02 20.36 6.31
CA GLN A 303 35.75 20.73 5.09
C GLN A 303 36.35 22.14 5.21
N GLN A 304 35.61 23.10 5.74
CA GLN A 304 36.10 24.46 5.96
C GLN A 304 37.25 24.49 6.97
N GLU A 305 37.16 23.76 8.09
CA GLU A 305 38.24 23.67 9.08
C GLU A 305 39.52 23.07 8.50
N LYS A 306 39.42 22.06 7.63
CA LYS A 306 40.58 21.49 6.91
C LYS A 306 41.23 22.52 5.99
N ILE A 307 40.43 23.24 5.22
CA ILE A 307 40.92 24.30 4.32
C ILE A 307 41.56 25.44 5.12
N GLU A 308 40.96 25.84 6.25
CA GLU A 308 41.52 26.85 7.14
C GLU A 308 42.81 26.40 7.84
N GLN A 309 42.99 25.11 8.12
CA GLN A 309 44.26 24.56 8.62
C GLN A 309 45.36 24.55 7.55
N ASP A 310 45.01 24.31 6.29
CA ASP A 310 45.97 24.28 5.17
C ASP A 310 46.36 25.69 4.68
N ALA A 311 45.48 26.67 4.83
CA ALA A 311 45.70 28.06 4.43
C ALA A 311 46.98 28.71 5.02
N PRO A 312 47.30 28.62 6.33
CA PRO A 312 48.53 29.19 6.89
C PRO A 312 49.80 28.49 6.40
N MET A 313 49.75 27.18 6.14
CA MET A 313 50.89 26.43 5.56
C MET A 313 51.18 26.91 4.12
N LEU A 314 50.13 27.07 3.28
CA LEU A 314 50.30 27.64 1.94
C LEU A 314 50.77 29.09 2.01
N LYS A 315 50.23 29.90 2.92
CA LYS A 315 50.60 31.31 3.06
C LYS A 315 52.06 31.46 3.50
N HIS A 316 52.54 30.64 4.42
CA HIS A 316 53.95 30.59 4.82
C HIS A 316 54.84 30.13 3.67
N LYS A 317 54.39 29.18 2.84
CA LYS A 317 55.14 28.69 1.69
C LYS A 317 55.21 29.72 0.55
N VAL A 318 54.14 30.47 0.34
CA VAL A 318 54.15 31.62 -0.59
C VAL A 318 55.09 32.70 -0.06
N GLN A 319 55.01 33.04 1.23
CA GLN A 319 55.90 34.02 1.86
C GLN A 319 57.37 33.63 1.78
N SER A 320 57.72 32.36 2.07
CA SER A 320 59.11 31.91 1.97
C SER A 320 59.62 31.94 0.53
N VAL A 321 58.79 31.56 -0.46
CA VAL A 321 59.16 31.62 -1.88
C VAL A 321 59.29 33.07 -2.36
N THR A 322 58.44 33.99 -1.88
CA THR A 322 58.58 35.43 -2.20
C THR A 322 59.82 36.03 -1.55
N GLU A 323 60.16 35.65 -0.32
CA GLU A 323 61.39 36.11 0.35
C GLU A 323 62.65 35.56 -0.34
N GLU A 324 62.64 34.28 -0.75
CA GLU A 324 63.72 33.69 -1.56
C GLU A 324 63.84 34.36 -2.93
N TYR A 325 62.72 34.68 -3.58
CA TYR A 325 62.69 35.41 -4.84
C TYR A 325 63.21 36.84 -4.69
N GLU A 326 62.80 37.58 -3.66
CA GLU A 326 63.30 38.94 -3.40
C GLU A 326 64.79 38.94 -3.02
N ALA A 327 65.25 37.98 -2.22
CA ALA A 327 66.66 37.84 -1.88
C ALA A 327 67.53 37.49 -3.11
N THR A 328 67.05 36.60 -3.98
CA THR A 328 67.73 36.31 -5.25
C THR A 328 67.73 37.55 -6.15
N VAL A 329 66.62 38.27 -6.30
CA VAL A 329 66.59 39.51 -7.09
C VAL A 329 67.52 40.58 -6.52
N GLN A 330 67.61 40.74 -5.19
CA GLN A 330 68.55 41.68 -4.56
C GLN A 330 70.01 41.29 -4.78
N THR A 331 70.35 40.00 -4.66
CA THR A 331 71.72 39.52 -4.94
C THR A 331 72.07 39.68 -6.42
N TRP A 332 71.12 39.44 -7.33
CA TRP A 332 71.28 39.69 -8.76
C TRP A 332 71.51 41.18 -9.05
N LYS A 333 70.70 42.08 -8.47
CA LYS A 333 70.88 43.54 -8.61
C LYS A 333 72.21 44.02 -8.03
N ALA A 334 72.62 43.51 -6.87
CA ALA A 334 73.91 43.85 -6.28
C ALA A 334 75.08 43.34 -7.12
N GLN A 335 74.93 42.17 -7.76
CA GLN A 335 75.92 41.66 -8.71
C GLN A 335 75.93 42.47 -10.00
N GLU A 336 74.77 42.88 -10.50
CA GLU A 336 74.63 43.76 -11.66
C GLU A 336 75.26 45.14 -11.41
N GLU A 337 75.02 45.75 -10.24
CA GLU A 337 75.67 47.01 -9.84
C GLU A 337 77.19 46.86 -9.70
N LYS A 338 77.68 45.74 -9.15
CA LYS A 338 79.12 45.44 -9.09
C LYS A 338 79.71 45.28 -10.48
N MET A 339 79.05 44.52 -11.36
CA MET A 339 79.48 44.33 -12.74
C MET A 339 79.44 45.64 -13.52
N SER A 340 78.45 46.51 -13.29
CA SER A 340 78.37 47.84 -13.90
C SER A 340 79.44 48.79 -13.36
N MET A 341 79.78 48.71 -12.07
CA MET A 341 80.92 49.44 -11.49
C MET A 341 82.27 48.93 -12.01
N GLU A 342 82.41 47.62 -12.18
CA GLU A 342 83.59 47.02 -12.83
C GLU A 342 83.66 47.41 -14.29
N GLU A 343 82.55 47.42 -15.02
CA GLU A 343 82.45 47.91 -16.40
C GLU A 343 82.81 49.39 -16.48
N TYR A 344 82.33 50.23 -15.56
CA TYR A 344 82.70 51.64 -15.48
C TYR A 344 84.19 51.82 -15.17
N ASN A 345 84.75 51.02 -14.26
CA ASN A 345 86.18 51.04 -13.96
C ASN A 345 87.01 50.55 -15.15
N ILE A 346 86.59 49.48 -15.83
CA ILE A 346 87.22 48.95 -17.05
C ILE A 346 87.12 49.97 -18.17
N SER A 347 85.99 50.66 -18.33
CA SER A 347 85.82 51.76 -19.29
C SER A 347 86.78 52.89 -18.95
N ARG A 348 86.91 53.29 -17.68
CA ARG A 348 87.87 54.32 -17.26
C ARG A 348 89.32 53.89 -17.47
N PHE A 349 89.64 52.62 -17.24
CA PHE A 349 90.95 52.05 -17.56
C PHE A 349 91.17 51.94 -19.06
N SER A 350 90.11 51.66 -19.84
CA SER A 350 90.10 51.64 -21.30
C SER A 350 90.31 53.03 -21.86
N ASP A 351 89.66 54.06 -21.33
CA ASP A 351 89.82 55.46 -21.74
C ASP A 351 91.23 55.96 -21.40
N ARG A 352 91.77 55.57 -20.23
CA ARG A 352 93.18 55.81 -19.90
C ARG A 352 94.14 55.03 -20.78
N LEU A 353 93.81 53.77 -21.09
CA LEU A 353 94.58 52.95 -22.01
C LEU A 353 94.50 53.50 -23.42
N GLU A 354 93.40 54.10 -23.85
CA GLU A 354 93.21 54.80 -25.11
C GLU A 354 93.95 56.15 -25.11
N GLU A 355 94.05 56.84 -23.99
CA GLU A 355 94.91 58.02 -23.85
C GLU A 355 96.39 57.65 -23.92
N PHE A 356 96.79 56.54 -23.28
CA PHE A 356 98.14 55.97 -23.43
C PHE A 356 98.36 55.34 -24.80
N ASN A 357 97.34 54.71 -25.42
CA ASN A 357 97.41 54.15 -26.76
C ASN A 357 97.39 55.24 -27.82
N THR A 358 96.74 56.38 -27.61
CA THR A 358 96.81 57.50 -28.55
C THR A 358 98.17 58.17 -28.47
N ASN A 359 98.80 58.18 -27.30
CA ASN A 359 100.18 58.62 -27.13
C ASN A 359 101.20 57.58 -27.68
N LEU A 360 100.97 56.27 -27.52
CA LEU A 360 101.79 55.20 -28.07
C LEU A 360 101.57 54.99 -29.59
N ASN A 361 100.35 55.11 -30.08
CA ASN A 361 99.98 55.04 -31.50
C ASN A 361 100.43 56.29 -32.26
N LYS A 362 100.59 57.46 -31.60
CA LYS A 362 101.33 58.59 -32.19
C LYS A 362 102.82 58.29 -32.41
N SER A 363 103.39 57.33 -31.67
CA SER A 363 104.78 56.86 -31.84
C SER A 363 104.94 55.48 -32.54
N ALA A 364 103.85 54.76 -32.81
CA ALA A 364 103.89 53.39 -33.37
C ALA A 364 103.03 53.17 -34.63
N ASN A 365 102.28 54.18 -35.12
CA ASN A 365 101.51 54.08 -36.37
C ASN A 365 102.33 54.32 -37.65
N GLU A 366 103.66 54.32 -37.58
CA GLU A 366 104.46 53.87 -38.71
C GLU A 366 104.50 52.34 -38.65
N THR A 367 103.50 51.72 -39.31
CA THR A 367 103.44 50.31 -39.76
C THR A 367 102.41 49.41 -39.05
N SER A 368 101.15 49.48 -39.50
CA SER A 368 100.32 48.31 -39.92
C SER A 368 98.83 48.65 -40.13
N SER A 369 98.56 49.72 -40.90
CA SER A 369 97.21 50.28 -41.15
C SER A 369 96.22 49.38 -41.93
N GLN A 370 96.60 48.20 -42.42
CA GLN A 370 95.75 47.46 -43.36
C GLN A 370 94.90 46.32 -42.74
N ARG A 371 95.33 45.69 -41.64
CA ARG A 371 94.50 44.65 -40.97
C ARG A 371 93.45 45.23 -40.02
N VAL A 372 93.74 46.37 -39.39
CA VAL A 372 92.82 47.02 -38.44
C VAL A 372 91.61 47.64 -39.16
N HIS A 373 91.77 48.14 -40.39
CA HIS A 373 90.65 48.68 -41.17
C HIS A 373 89.68 47.61 -41.69
N ALA A 374 90.16 46.42 -42.05
CA ALA A 374 89.29 45.33 -42.46
C ALA A 374 88.41 44.82 -41.30
N VAL A 375 89.03 44.57 -40.14
CA VAL A 375 88.31 44.09 -38.94
C VAL A 375 87.40 45.17 -38.37
N LYS A 376 87.79 46.46 -38.38
CA LYS A 376 86.88 47.55 -37.97
C LYS A 376 85.68 47.72 -38.90
N LYS A 377 85.84 47.46 -40.20
CA LYS A 377 84.74 47.52 -41.17
C LYS A 377 83.77 46.33 -41.00
N GLU A 378 84.29 45.12 -40.77
CA GLU A 378 83.44 43.96 -40.46
C GLU A 378 82.73 44.12 -39.11
N ILE A 379 83.37 44.71 -38.10
CA ILE A 379 82.74 45.03 -36.82
C ILE A 379 81.65 46.10 -37.01
N SER A 380 81.87 47.14 -37.82
CA SER A 380 80.82 48.15 -38.09
C SER A 380 79.66 47.56 -38.89
N ASP A 381 79.93 46.66 -39.83
CA ASP A 381 78.89 46.00 -40.63
C ASP A 381 78.08 45.02 -39.78
N LEU A 382 78.72 44.29 -38.85
CA LEU A 382 78.02 43.44 -37.88
C LEU A 382 77.25 44.25 -36.84
N GLN A 383 77.78 45.38 -36.37
CA GLN A 383 77.07 46.29 -35.45
C GLN A 383 75.85 46.92 -36.11
N THR A 384 75.95 47.32 -37.38
CA THR A 384 74.79 47.83 -38.12
C THR A 384 73.75 46.75 -38.41
N MET A 385 74.16 45.50 -38.65
CA MET A 385 73.22 44.37 -38.72
C MET A 385 72.56 44.08 -37.37
N ILE A 386 73.31 44.05 -36.26
CA ILE A 386 72.75 43.86 -34.92
C ILE A 386 71.75 44.98 -34.59
N GLN A 387 72.07 46.22 -34.96
CA GLN A 387 71.18 47.36 -34.74
C GLN A 387 69.89 47.24 -35.57
N LYS A 388 69.99 46.87 -36.85
CA LYS A 388 68.80 46.58 -37.69
C LYS A 388 67.96 45.43 -37.13
N THR A 389 68.58 44.35 -36.67
CA THR A 389 67.86 43.21 -36.09
C THR A 389 67.19 43.59 -34.77
N LYS A 390 67.79 44.48 -33.96
CA LYS A 390 67.15 45.04 -32.75
C LYS A 390 65.97 45.96 -33.09
N GLU A 391 66.11 46.79 -34.11
CA GLU A 391 65.02 47.63 -34.62
C GLU A 391 63.88 46.78 -35.21
N ASP A 392 64.21 45.67 -35.87
CA ASP A 392 63.22 44.71 -36.34
C ASP A 392 62.55 43.94 -35.20
N MET A 393 63.30 43.53 -34.17
CA MET A 393 62.75 42.91 -32.95
C MET A 393 61.76 43.84 -32.24
N THR A 394 62.18 45.07 -31.96
CA THR A 394 61.31 46.06 -31.29
C THR A 394 60.05 46.35 -32.11
N ARG A 395 60.16 46.44 -33.44
CA ARG A 395 59.00 46.58 -34.34
C ARG A 395 58.08 45.36 -34.33
N VAL A 396 58.62 44.15 -34.19
CA VAL A 396 57.82 42.92 -34.08
C VAL A 396 57.14 42.84 -32.71
N ASP A 397 57.84 43.22 -31.64
CA ASP A 397 57.29 43.28 -30.28
C ASP A 397 56.17 44.33 -30.16
N GLU A 398 56.34 45.51 -30.79
CA GLU A 398 55.28 46.52 -30.88
C GLU A 398 54.06 45.99 -31.64
N LYS A 399 54.27 45.26 -32.75
CA LYS A 399 53.17 44.62 -33.49
C LYS A 399 52.50 43.51 -32.68
N LEU A 400 53.27 42.72 -31.93
CA LEU A 400 52.74 41.70 -31.03
C LEU A 400 51.89 42.31 -29.94
N ALA A 401 52.36 43.37 -29.28
CA ALA A 401 51.60 44.08 -28.25
C ALA A 401 50.29 44.68 -28.79
N ILE A 402 50.29 45.19 -30.02
CA ILE A 402 49.06 45.65 -30.69
C ILE A 402 48.11 44.48 -30.96
N ILE A 403 48.62 43.35 -31.47
CA ILE A 403 47.80 42.17 -31.76
C ILE A 403 47.22 41.57 -30.47
N GLU A 404 48.00 41.50 -29.39
CA GLU A 404 47.55 41.00 -28.08
C GLU A 404 46.47 41.91 -27.49
N LYS A 405 46.64 43.23 -27.62
CA LYS A 405 45.62 44.19 -27.20
C LYS A 405 44.34 44.05 -28.03
N ASP A 406 44.45 43.95 -29.35
CA ASP A 406 43.34 43.73 -30.26
C ASP A 406 42.64 42.39 -29.99
N GLU A 407 43.38 41.34 -29.62
CA GLU A 407 42.81 40.04 -29.24
C GLU A 407 42.03 40.14 -27.92
N ALA A 408 42.57 40.83 -26.91
CA ALA A 408 41.89 41.06 -25.65
C ALA A 408 40.60 41.87 -25.84
N GLU A 409 40.63 42.91 -26.67
CA GLU A 409 39.45 43.70 -27.03
C GLU A 409 38.43 42.86 -27.80
N ARG A 410 38.85 42.04 -28.78
CA ARG A 410 37.95 41.13 -29.52
C ARG A 410 37.31 40.08 -28.61
N ARG A 411 38.04 39.51 -27.64
CA ARG A 411 37.48 38.58 -26.64
C ARG A 411 36.49 39.27 -25.70
N GLY A 412 36.65 40.56 -25.45
CA GLY A 412 35.68 41.38 -24.72
C GLY A 412 34.38 41.52 -25.53
N VAL A 413 34.50 41.96 -26.78
CA VAL A 413 33.36 42.11 -27.70
C VAL A 413 32.65 40.77 -27.96
N GLU A 414 33.39 39.67 -28.06
CA GLU A 414 32.79 38.33 -28.23
C GLU A 414 31.92 37.93 -27.03
N ARG A 415 32.39 38.18 -25.79
CA ARG A 415 31.59 37.95 -24.59
C ARG A 415 30.34 38.83 -24.55
N ASP A 416 30.50 40.13 -24.86
CA ASP A 416 29.36 41.05 -24.90
C ASP A 416 28.33 40.61 -25.96
N LEU A 417 28.77 40.16 -27.14
CA LEU A 417 27.88 39.64 -28.18
C LEU A 417 27.20 38.33 -27.75
N GLN A 418 27.91 37.41 -27.08
CA GLN A 418 27.32 36.19 -26.54
C GLN A 418 26.25 36.49 -25.48
N ASP A 419 26.52 37.45 -24.59
CA ASP A 419 25.56 37.85 -23.56
C ASP A 419 24.35 38.57 -24.17
N GLN A 420 24.54 39.38 -25.22
CA GLN A 420 23.44 39.99 -25.98
C GLN A 420 22.61 38.96 -26.76
N ILE A 421 23.22 37.90 -27.30
CA ILE A 421 22.50 36.78 -27.93
C ILE A 421 21.65 36.06 -26.88
N LYS A 422 22.22 35.67 -25.74
CA LYS A 422 21.48 35.04 -24.65
C LYS A 422 20.35 35.92 -24.12
N TYR A 423 20.58 37.22 -23.99
CA TYR A 423 19.55 38.17 -23.57
C TYR A 423 18.38 38.20 -24.57
N ARG A 424 18.66 38.17 -25.88
CA ARG A 424 17.62 38.11 -26.92
C ARG A 424 16.88 36.79 -26.91
N GLU A 425 17.57 35.67 -26.76
CA GLU A 425 16.95 34.34 -26.63
C GLU A 425 16.00 34.31 -25.42
N MET A 426 16.47 34.71 -24.24
CA MET A 426 15.63 34.78 -23.05
C MET A 426 14.46 35.78 -23.19
N SER A 427 14.66 36.89 -23.91
CA SER A 427 13.56 37.84 -24.16
C SER A 427 12.49 37.26 -25.08
N VAL A 428 12.86 36.44 -26.05
CA VAL A 428 11.91 35.72 -26.92
C VAL A 428 11.16 34.66 -26.14
N GLU A 429 11.86 33.88 -25.30
CA GLU A 429 11.25 32.88 -24.42
C GLU A 429 10.28 33.52 -23.41
N LEU A 430 10.65 34.67 -22.85
CA LEU A 430 9.79 35.44 -21.95
C LEU A 430 8.52 35.92 -22.66
N ALA A 431 8.66 36.46 -23.87
CA ALA A 431 7.51 36.90 -24.67
C ALA A 431 6.56 35.74 -25.03
N GLN A 432 7.12 34.55 -25.33
CA GLN A 432 6.32 33.34 -25.54
C GLN A 432 5.58 32.92 -24.26
N CYS A 433 6.28 32.88 -23.12
CA CYS A 433 5.65 32.57 -21.83
C CYS A 433 4.54 33.56 -21.47
N GLU A 434 4.74 34.86 -21.73
CA GLU A 434 3.72 35.88 -21.51
C GLU A 434 2.51 35.73 -22.45
N GLN A 435 2.74 35.31 -23.69
CA GLN A 435 1.67 35.03 -24.65
C GLN A 435 0.87 33.78 -24.24
N ASP A 436 1.56 32.70 -23.86
CA ASP A 436 0.94 31.48 -23.35
C ASP A 436 0.13 31.75 -22.08
N LEU A 437 0.67 32.59 -21.19
CA LEU A 437 -0.01 32.99 -19.96
C LEU A 437 -1.29 33.80 -20.27
N LYS A 438 -1.23 34.74 -21.20
CA LYS A 438 -2.43 35.47 -21.67
C LYS A 438 -3.46 34.54 -22.31
N GLU A 439 -3.04 33.62 -23.18
CA GLU A 439 -3.96 32.65 -23.77
C GLU A 439 -4.62 31.75 -22.71
N LEU A 440 -3.87 31.37 -21.67
CA LEU A 440 -4.40 30.60 -20.54
C LEU A 440 -5.36 31.44 -19.69
N GLU A 441 -5.06 32.71 -19.46
CA GLU A 441 -5.94 33.65 -18.76
C GLU A 441 -7.22 33.92 -19.53
N ASP A 442 -7.15 34.09 -20.86
CA ASP A 442 -8.31 34.26 -21.73
C ASP A 442 -9.19 32.99 -21.74
N LYS A 443 -8.57 31.80 -21.83
CA LYS A 443 -9.28 30.52 -21.70
C LYS A 443 -9.92 30.36 -20.32
N LEU A 444 -9.28 30.85 -19.25
CA LEU A 444 -9.84 30.84 -17.90
C LEU A 444 -11.00 31.83 -17.75
N ALA A 445 -10.93 32.97 -18.42
CA ALA A 445 -11.98 33.99 -18.43
C ALA A 445 -13.20 33.58 -19.28
N GLU A 446 -12.99 32.88 -20.39
CA GLU A 446 -14.06 32.27 -21.19
C GLU A 446 -14.73 31.08 -20.45
N PHE A 447 -13.98 30.39 -19.60
CA PHE A 447 -14.50 29.27 -18.81
C PHE A 447 -15.30 29.78 -17.59
N ASP A 448 -16.56 30.10 -17.83
CA ASP A 448 -17.50 30.49 -16.77
C ASP A 448 -17.80 29.31 -15.83
N ARG A 449 -16.97 29.18 -14.79
CA ARG A 449 -17.08 28.15 -13.74
C ARG A 449 -18.46 28.14 -13.09
N GLU A 450 -19.15 29.28 -12.98
CA GLU A 450 -20.46 29.32 -12.36
C GLU A 450 -21.53 28.72 -13.27
N THR A 451 -21.42 28.92 -14.58
CA THR A 451 -22.35 28.34 -15.56
C THR A 451 -22.11 26.83 -15.71
N ALA A 452 -20.84 26.40 -15.78
CA ALA A 452 -20.49 24.99 -15.77
C ALA A 452 -20.93 24.29 -14.48
N ALA A 453 -20.73 24.90 -13.30
CA ALA A 453 -21.19 24.35 -12.02
C ALA A 453 -22.73 24.27 -11.94
N ARG A 454 -23.44 25.27 -12.48
CA ARG A 454 -24.91 25.25 -12.56
C ARG A 454 -25.42 24.15 -13.49
N ASP A 455 -24.81 23.97 -14.66
CA ASP A 455 -25.17 22.89 -15.59
C ASP A 455 -24.87 21.51 -15.00
N LEU A 456 -23.74 21.35 -14.31
CA LEU A 456 -23.38 20.12 -13.63
C LEU A 456 -24.36 19.80 -12.48
N ALA A 457 -24.75 20.81 -11.70
CA ALA A 457 -25.79 20.67 -10.67
C ALA A 457 -27.16 20.32 -11.27
N ARG A 458 -27.54 20.92 -12.41
CA ARG A 458 -28.79 20.59 -13.13
C ARG A 458 -28.75 19.14 -13.63
N LEU A 459 -27.67 18.73 -14.27
CA LEU A 459 -27.50 17.37 -14.80
C LEU A 459 -27.52 16.32 -13.68
N HIS A 460 -26.90 16.60 -12.53
CA HIS A 460 -27.00 15.70 -11.37
C HIS A 460 -28.41 15.64 -10.78
N ALA A 461 -29.15 16.76 -10.76
CA ALA A 461 -30.54 16.74 -10.33
C ALA A 461 -31.41 15.91 -11.29
N GLU A 462 -31.20 16.04 -12.60
CA GLU A 462 -31.89 15.22 -13.61
C GLU A 462 -31.52 13.73 -13.48
N GLU A 463 -30.24 13.41 -13.28
CA GLU A 463 -29.77 12.06 -13.03
C GLU A 463 -30.44 11.45 -11.79
N SER A 464 -30.48 12.18 -10.68
CA SER A 464 -31.14 11.72 -9.45
C SER A 464 -32.62 11.46 -9.69
N GLN A 465 -33.32 12.36 -10.39
CA GLN A 465 -34.74 12.15 -10.73
C GLN A 465 -34.95 10.93 -11.62
N LEU A 466 -34.05 10.66 -12.58
CA LEU A 466 -34.13 9.48 -13.44
C LEU A 466 -33.85 8.20 -12.65
N ILE A 467 -32.93 8.22 -11.69
CA ILE A 467 -32.66 7.09 -10.79
C ILE A 467 -33.89 6.79 -9.92
N ASP A 468 -34.54 7.82 -9.37
CA ASP A 468 -35.76 7.67 -8.57
C ASP A 468 -36.92 7.10 -9.41
N LYS A 469 -37.14 7.63 -10.62
CA LYS A 469 -38.13 7.10 -11.57
C LYS A 469 -37.85 5.64 -11.92
N ARG A 470 -36.58 5.29 -12.17
CA ARG A 470 -36.17 3.90 -12.43
C ARG A 470 -36.43 3.01 -11.21
N GLY A 471 -36.20 3.52 -10.00
CA GLY A 471 -36.52 2.84 -8.74
C GLY A 471 -38.02 2.54 -8.62
N SER A 472 -38.87 3.54 -8.82
CA SER A 472 -40.34 3.40 -8.78
C SER A 472 -40.84 2.39 -9.81
N LEU A 473 -40.45 2.56 -11.07
CA LEU A 473 -40.84 1.65 -12.15
C LEU A 473 -40.37 0.21 -11.91
N ARG A 474 -39.18 0.03 -11.34
CA ARG A 474 -38.69 -1.30 -10.98
C ARG A 474 -39.50 -1.92 -9.83
N GLY A 475 -39.92 -1.11 -8.86
CA GLY A 475 -40.82 -1.52 -7.78
C GLY A 475 -42.18 -1.95 -8.33
N GLU A 476 -42.79 -1.13 -9.18
CA GLU A 476 -44.06 -1.42 -9.86
C GLU A 476 -43.97 -2.69 -10.71
N LEU A 477 -42.90 -2.85 -11.51
CA LEU A 477 -42.66 -4.08 -12.27
C LEU A 477 -42.50 -5.31 -11.37
N GLY A 478 -41.87 -5.16 -10.21
CA GLY A 478 -41.77 -6.22 -9.21
C GLY A 478 -43.16 -6.62 -8.70
N GLN A 479 -43.96 -5.65 -8.28
CA GLN A 479 -45.32 -5.86 -7.79
C GLN A 479 -46.22 -6.52 -8.85
N MET A 480 -46.15 -6.06 -10.10
CA MET A 480 -46.91 -6.64 -11.21
C MET A 480 -46.50 -8.09 -11.49
N ARG A 481 -45.20 -8.41 -11.44
CA ARG A 481 -44.73 -9.80 -11.58
C ARG A 481 -45.22 -10.69 -10.44
N ASP A 482 -45.22 -10.17 -9.22
CA ASP A 482 -45.72 -10.92 -8.06
C ASP A 482 -47.24 -11.12 -8.15
N GLN A 483 -47.99 -10.13 -8.62
CA GLN A 483 -49.42 -10.27 -8.91
C GLN A 483 -49.67 -11.33 -9.99
N ILE A 484 -48.93 -11.30 -11.11
CA ILE A 484 -49.03 -12.31 -12.16
C ILE A 484 -48.76 -13.71 -11.60
N LYS A 485 -47.74 -13.88 -10.75
CA LYS A 485 -47.46 -15.17 -10.11
C LYS A 485 -48.61 -15.63 -9.21
N ARG A 486 -49.18 -14.73 -8.40
CA ARG A 486 -50.33 -15.05 -7.55
C ARG A 486 -51.54 -15.44 -8.38
N TYR A 487 -51.89 -14.66 -9.40
CA TYR A 487 -53.02 -14.96 -10.28
C TYR A 487 -52.83 -16.26 -11.05
N ASN A 488 -51.62 -16.55 -11.54
CA ASN A 488 -51.34 -17.84 -12.18
C ASN A 488 -51.46 -19.01 -11.20
N ALA A 489 -51.01 -18.83 -9.94
CA ALA A 489 -51.16 -19.85 -8.91
C ALA A 489 -52.64 -20.08 -8.54
N GLU A 490 -53.43 -19.01 -8.40
CA GLU A 490 -54.87 -19.07 -8.18
C GLU A 490 -55.57 -19.75 -9.38
N LEU A 491 -55.22 -19.36 -10.61
CA LEU A 491 -55.78 -19.94 -11.83
C LEU A 491 -55.51 -21.45 -11.91
N THR A 492 -54.32 -21.89 -11.51
CA THR A 492 -53.91 -23.30 -11.54
C THR A 492 -54.48 -24.10 -10.36
N ARG A 493 -54.69 -23.47 -9.19
CA ARG A 493 -55.14 -24.19 -7.98
C ARG A 493 -56.65 -24.26 -7.89
N ASP A 494 -57.29 -23.12 -8.00
CA ASP A 494 -58.71 -22.96 -7.66
C ASP A 494 -59.57 -22.96 -8.93
N TYR A 495 -59.03 -22.47 -10.06
CA TYR A 495 -59.75 -22.39 -11.33
C TYR A 495 -59.42 -23.50 -12.34
N ASP A 496 -58.64 -24.51 -11.94
CA ASP A 496 -58.36 -25.64 -12.81
C ASP A 496 -59.64 -26.47 -13.04
N ASN A 497 -59.98 -26.65 -14.31
CA ASN A 497 -61.17 -27.38 -14.76
C ASN A 497 -62.52 -26.83 -14.21
N VAL A 498 -62.64 -25.51 -14.07
CA VAL A 498 -63.88 -24.86 -13.62
C VAL A 498 -65.05 -25.13 -14.55
N ASP A 499 -64.86 -25.10 -15.86
CA ASP A 499 -65.93 -25.37 -16.82
C ASP A 499 -66.47 -26.80 -16.67
N GLY A 500 -65.58 -27.78 -16.45
CA GLY A 500 -65.97 -29.16 -16.18
C GLY A 500 -66.70 -29.33 -14.85
N ARG A 501 -66.26 -28.65 -13.79
CA ARG A 501 -66.94 -28.67 -12.48
C ARG A 501 -68.30 -27.98 -12.54
N TYR A 502 -68.39 -26.81 -13.17
CA TYR A 502 -69.63 -26.08 -13.39
C TYR A 502 -70.62 -26.93 -14.19
N GLY A 503 -70.18 -27.59 -15.26
CA GLY A 503 -71.01 -28.48 -16.05
C GLY A 503 -71.62 -29.61 -15.21
N LYS A 504 -70.81 -30.27 -14.37
CA LYS A 504 -71.30 -31.34 -13.46
C LYS A 504 -72.30 -30.81 -12.43
N LEU A 505 -71.95 -29.73 -11.73
CA LEU A 505 -72.83 -29.10 -10.73
C LEU A 505 -74.14 -28.61 -11.36
N PHE A 506 -74.08 -28.04 -12.56
CA PHE A 506 -75.27 -27.60 -13.28
C PHE A 506 -76.19 -28.77 -13.64
N ILE A 507 -75.62 -29.88 -14.13
CA ILE A 507 -76.37 -31.11 -14.40
C ILE A 507 -76.99 -31.64 -13.11
N ASP A 508 -76.24 -31.70 -12.00
CA ASP A 508 -76.75 -32.19 -10.72
C ASP A 508 -77.90 -31.32 -10.21
N VAL A 509 -77.73 -29.99 -10.21
CA VAL A 509 -78.78 -29.04 -9.79
C VAL A 509 -80.01 -29.19 -10.67
N LYS A 510 -79.86 -29.23 -12.00
CA LYS A 510 -81.02 -29.42 -12.89
C LYS A 510 -81.68 -30.78 -12.73
N THR A 511 -80.92 -31.84 -12.48
CA THR A 511 -81.46 -33.17 -12.21
C THR A 511 -82.27 -33.16 -10.91
N HIS A 512 -81.74 -32.54 -9.85
CA HIS A 512 -82.45 -32.40 -8.57
C HIS A 512 -83.70 -31.52 -8.66
N GLU A 513 -83.65 -30.41 -9.41
CA GLU A 513 -84.82 -29.57 -9.66
C GLU A 513 -85.92 -30.33 -10.40
N LEU A 514 -85.56 -31.08 -11.45
CA LEU A 514 -86.50 -31.92 -12.19
C LEU A 514 -87.10 -33.01 -11.29
N ALA A 515 -86.27 -33.69 -10.50
CA ALA A 515 -86.72 -34.70 -9.54
C ALA A 515 -87.69 -34.12 -8.50
N ASN A 516 -87.40 -32.94 -7.94
CA ASN A 516 -88.30 -32.25 -7.01
C ASN A 516 -89.63 -31.87 -7.67
N SER A 517 -89.58 -31.30 -8.88
CA SER A 517 -90.78 -30.99 -9.66
C SER A 517 -91.64 -32.25 -9.88
N ASP A 518 -91.02 -33.38 -10.19
CA ASP A 518 -91.74 -34.62 -10.41
C ASP A 518 -92.30 -35.22 -9.11
N LEU A 519 -91.56 -35.16 -8.00
CA LEU A 519 -92.06 -35.54 -6.68
C LEU A 519 -93.27 -34.68 -6.26
N GLU A 520 -93.23 -33.37 -6.51
CA GLU A 520 -94.39 -32.50 -6.25
C GLU A 520 -95.60 -32.87 -7.11
N LYS A 521 -95.38 -33.17 -8.40
CA LYS A 521 -96.47 -33.64 -9.28
C LYS A 521 -97.04 -34.96 -8.76
N TYR A 522 -96.21 -35.93 -8.41
CA TYR A 522 -96.66 -37.20 -7.84
C TYR A 522 -97.44 -37.01 -6.55
N ALA A 523 -96.97 -36.15 -5.64
CA ALA A 523 -97.66 -35.83 -4.40
C ALA A 523 -99.04 -35.20 -4.66
N LYS A 524 -99.13 -34.24 -5.59
CA LYS A 524 -100.41 -33.59 -5.98
C LYS A 524 -101.38 -34.57 -6.65
N VAL A 525 -100.88 -35.41 -7.55
CA VAL A 525 -101.71 -36.44 -8.23
C VAL A 525 -102.21 -37.47 -7.23
N LEU A 526 -101.33 -37.98 -6.36
CA LEU A 526 -101.71 -38.91 -5.31
C LEU A 526 -102.76 -38.33 -4.37
N GLN A 527 -102.56 -37.09 -3.92
CA GLN A 527 -103.54 -36.39 -3.09
C GLN A 527 -104.89 -36.25 -3.80
N THR A 528 -104.89 -35.86 -5.06
CA THR A 528 -106.12 -35.73 -5.85
C THR A 528 -106.83 -37.08 -6.01
N ALA A 529 -106.08 -38.17 -6.22
CA ALA A 529 -106.62 -39.52 -6.29
C ALA A 529 -107.24 -39.97 -4.96
N ILE A 530 -106.57 -39.70 -3.82
CA ILE A 530 -107.09 -40.00 -2.48
C ILE A 530 -108.40 -39.23 -2.22
N MET A 531 -108.43 -37.93 -2.56
CA MET A 531 -109.65 -37.11 -2.40
C MET A 531 -110.79 -37.62 -3.28
N LYS A 532 -110.52 -37.99 -4.53
CA LYS A 532 -111.52 -38.54 -5.44
C LYS A 532 -112.06 -39.88 -4.92
N TYR A 533 -111.19 -40.76 -4.44
CA TYR A 533 -111.58 -42.03 -3.84
C TYR A 533 -112.45 -41.83 -2.61
N HIS A 534 -112.05 -40.93 -1.70
CA HIS A 534 -112.82 -40.59 -0.50
C HIS A 534 -114.21 -40.05 -0.85
N SER A 535 -114.30 -39.09 -1.77
CA SER A 535 -115.59 -38.52 -2.21
C SER A 535 -116.48 -39.59 -2.83
N LEU A 536 -115.93 -40.49 -3.64
CA LEU A 536 -116.68 -41.57 -4.27
C LEU A 536 -117.21 -42.55 -3.20
N LYS A 537 -116.38 -42.93 -2.22
CA LYS A 537 -116.80 -43.80 -1.12
C LYS A 537 -117.84 -43.16 -0.20
N MET A 538 -117.77 -41.85 0.05
CA MET A 538 -118.81 -41.15 0.80
C MET A 538 -120.14 -41.09 0.05
N GLN A 539 -120.12 -40.95 -1.28
CA GLN A 539 -121.32 -41.01 -2.11
C GLN A 539 -121.95 -42.41 -2.09
N ASP A 540 -121.14 -43.46 -2.28
CA ASP A 540 -121.60 -44.85 -2.19
C ASP A 540 -122.20 -45.13 -0.81
N LEU A 541 -121.55 -44.66 0.26
CA LEU A 541 -121.98 -44.87 1.63
C LEU A 541 -123.32 -44.20 1.91
N ASN A 542 -123.48 -42.93 1.51
CA ASN A 542 -124.74 -42.22 1.69
C ASN A 542 -125.88 -42.81 0.87
N LYS A 543 -125.58 -43.39 -0.30
CA LYS A 543 -126.58 -44.11 -1.11
C LYS A 543 -127.12 -45.33 -0.35
N ILE A 544 -126.25 -46.18 0.19
CA ILE A 544 -126.67 -47.37 0.94
C ILE A 544 -127.37 -46.99 2.24
N ILE A 545 -126.87 -45.99 2.98
CA ILE A 545 -127.53 -45.49 4.19
C ILE A 545 -128.97 -45.04 3.89
N LYS A 546 -129.16 -44.30 2.78
CA LYS A 546 -130.48 -43.80 2.38
C LYS A 546 -131.42 -44.94 2.03
N GLU A 547 -130.96 -45.93 1.27
CA GLU A 547 -131.73 -47.13 0.91
C GLU A 547 -132.14 -47.91 2.18
N LEU A 548 -131.20 -48.24 3.06
CA LEU A 548 -131.45 -48.96 4.32
C LEU A 548 -132.36 -48.18 5.28
N TRP A 549 -132.26 -46.85 5.32
CA TRP A 549 -133.10 -46.00 6.17
C TRP A 549 -134.56 -46.02 5.73
N ILE A 550 -134.81 -45.83 4.43
CA ILE A 550 -136.18 -45.85 3.87
C ILE A 550 -136.83 -47.22 4.08
N ASP A 551 -136.05 -48.30 3.92
CA ASP A 551 -136.58 -49.66 4.08
C ASP A 551 -136.93 -49.98 5.54
N THR A 552 -136.11 -49.53 6.50
CA THR A 552 -136.20 -49.95 7.91
C THR A 552 -137.00 -48.97 8.79
N TYR A 553 -136.91 -47.66 8.54
CA TYR A 553 -137.59 -46.65 9.35
C TYR A 553 -139.01 -46.39 8.85
N LYS A 554 -140.02 -46.65 9.68
CA LYS A 554 -141.45 -46.42 9.35
C LYS A 554 -142.02 -45.15 10.00
N GLY A 555 -141.18 -44.29 10.58
CA GLY A 555 -141.59 -43.00 11.13
C GLY A 555 -141.65 -41.91 10.06
N GLY A 556 -142.70 -41.08 10.08
CA GLY A 556 -142.89 -39.98 9.11
C GLY A 556 -142.15 -38.67 9.47
N ASP A 557 -141.29 -38.70 10.48
CA ASP A 557 -140.58 -37.53 11.02
C ASP A 557 -139.16 -37.35 10.45
N ILE A 558 -138.57 -38.36 9.80
CA ILE A 558 -137.24 -38.26 9.17
C ILE A 558 -137.28 -38.93 7.80
N ASP A 559 -136.98 -38.17 6.74
CA ASP A 559 -137.02 -38.67 5.37
C ASP A 559 -135.88 -39.66 5.12
N TYR A 560 -134.64 -39.23 5.40
CA TYR A 560 -133.44 -40.06 5.37
C TYR A 560 -132.30 -39.39 6.13
N ILE A 561 -131.23 -40.15 6.35
CA ILE A 561 -130.00 -39.68 7.01
C ILE A 561 -128.81 -39.74 6.05
N GLU A 562 -127.85 -38.84 6.21
CA GLU A 562 -126.60 -38.80 5.47
C GLU A 562 -125.42 -38.52 6.40
N VAL A 563 -124.25 -39.02 6.05
CA VAL A 563 -122.97 -38.64 6.64
C VAL A 563 -122.34 -37.56 5.77
N ARG A 564 -122.18 -36.36 6.33
CA ARG A 564 -121.45 -35.25 5.71
C ARG A 564 -119.99 -35.29 6.14
N ALA A 565 -119.09 -35.13 5.18
CA ALA A 565 -117.67 -34.96 5.42
C ALA A 565 -117.29 -33.52 5.07
N ASP A 566 -117.21 -32.66 6.08
CA ASP A 566 -116.78 -31.27 5.92
C ASP A 566 -115.24 -31.24 5.91
N SER A 567 -114.66 -30.66 4.87
CA SER A 567 -113.20 -30.48 4.81
C SER A 567 -112.83 -29.19 5.54
N GLU A 568 -112.16 -29.32 6.68
CA GLU A 568 -111.57 -28.18 7.38
C GLU A 568 -110.08 -28.10 7.06
N GLY A 569 -109.65 -26.98 6.47
CA GLY A 569 -108.23 -26.61 6.34
C GLY A 569 -107.70 -26.47 4.91
N THR A 570 -106.87 -25.43 4.73
CA THR A 570 -106.09 -25.20 3.52
C THR A 570 -104.72 -25.90 3.60
N THR A 571 -104.49 -26.81 2.66
CA THR A 571 -103.20 -27.12 1.97
C THR A 571 -102.17 -28.14 2.45
N ALA A 572 -102.25 -28.85 3.59
CA ALA A 572 -101.25 -29.93 3.83
C ALA A 572 -101.72 -31.12 4.69
N SER A 573 -102.64 -30.91 5.62
CA SER A 573 -103.31 -31.99 6.35
C SER A 573 -104.78 -31.62 6.41
N ARG A 574 -105.55 -32.11 5.44
CA ARG A 574 -107.00 -31.87 5.42
C ARG A 574 -107.64 -32.84 6.38
N SER A 575 -107.89 -32.38 7.60
CA SER A 575 -108.75 -33.05 8.57
C SER A 575 -110.18 -33.05 8.03
N PHE A 576 -110.80 -34.23 7.98
CA PHE A 576 -112.22 -34.36 7.68
C PHE A 576 -113.01 -34.40 8.97
N ASN A 577 -114.01 -33.53 9.06
CA ASN A 577 -114.97 -33.52 10.14
C ASN A 577 -116.25 -34.22 9.67
N TYR A 578 -116.61 -35.33 10.31
CA TYR A 578 -117.78 -36.13 9.93
C TYR A 578 -118.94 -35.83 10.85
N ARG A 579 -120.09 -35.51 10.26
CA ARG A 579 -121.34 -35.30 10.98
C ARG A 579 -122.49 -36.07 10.34
N VAL A 580 -123.34 -36.65 11.17
CA VAL A 580 -124.56 -37.31 10.71
C VAL A 580 -125.68 -36.28 10.69
N VAL A 581 -126.31 -36.13 9.53
CA VAL A 581 -127.41 -35.21 9.31
C VAL A 581 -128.66 -35.99 8.94
N MET A 582 -129.81 -35.52 9.41
CA MET A 582 -131.13 -36.00 9.00
C MET A 582 -131.77 -34.95 8.13
N ILE A 583 -132.53 -35.40 7.15
CA ILE A 583 -133.30 -34.53 6.26
C ILE A 583 -134.77 -34.67 6.64
N GLN A 584 -135.41 -33.54 6.91
CA GLN A 584 -136.82 -33.45 7.28
C GLN A 584 -137.48 -32.37 6.43
N ASN A 585 -138.47 -32.74 5.61
CA ASN A 585 -139.19 -31.83 4.72
C ASN A 585 -138.22 -30.99 3.84
N GLY A 586 -137.14 -31.61 3.37
CA GLY A 586 -136.11 -30.96 2.56
C GLY A 586 -135.13 -30.04 3.31
N LYS A 587 -135.17 -29.98 4.64
CA LYS A 587 -134.17 -29.24 5.46
C LYS A 587 -133.15 -30.18 6.10
N GLU A 588 -131.87 -29.84 5.98
CA GLU A 588 -130.75 -30.56 6.62
C GLU A 588 -130.61 -30.14 8.10
N LEU A 589 -130.65 -31.12 9.01
CA LEU A 589 -130.52 -30.93 10.46
C LEU A 589 -129.47 -31.89 11.02
N ASN A 590 -128.59 -31.42 11.91
CA ASN A 590 -127.63 -32.31 12.58
C ASN A 590 -128.36 -33.26 13.55
N MET A 591 -128.12 -34.57 13.44
CA MET A 591 -128.77 -35.56 14.32
C MET A 591 -128.27 -35.49 15.76
N ARG A 592 -127.02 -35.03 15.99
CA ARG A 592 -126.42 -35.00 17.33
C ARG A 592 -127.24 -34.10 18.27
N GLY A 593 -127.80 -34.71 19.31
CA GLY A 593 -128.61 -34.01 20.32
C GLY A 593 -130.07 -33.77 19.91
N ARG A 594 -130.51 -34.22 18.72
CA ARG A 594 -131.87 -33.99 18.18
C ARG A 594 -132.67 -35.24 17.88
N CYS A 595 -132.12 -36.43 18.16
CA CYS A 595 -132.77 -37.72 17.92
C CYS A 595 -133.03 -38.49 19.23
N SER A 596 -134.07 -39.33 19.20
CA SER A 596 -134.45 -40.21 20.31
C SER A 596 -133.44 -41.35 20.53
N ALA A 597 -133.51 -42.02 21.68
CA ALA A 597 -132.64 -43.17 21.96
C ALA A 597 -132.80 -44.29 20.92
N GLY A 598 -134.03 -44.58 20.47
CA GLY A 598 -134.30 -45.58 19.43
C GLY A 598 -133.74 -45.18 18.05
N GLN A 599 -133.92 -43.91 17.65
CA GLN A 599 -133.37 -43.40 16.39
C GLN A 599 -131.84 -43.41 16.38
N LYS A 600 -131.18 -43.14 17.51
CA LYS A 600 -129.71 -43.24 17.63
C LYS A 600 -129.21 -44.66 17.41
N VAL A 601 -129.88 -45.64 18.03
CA VAL A 601 -129.51 -47.07 17.88
C VAL A 601 -129.71 -47.51 16.44
N LEU A 602 -130.86 -47.19 15.84
CA LEU A 602 -131.16 -47.56 14.46
C LEU A 602 -130.19 -46.91 13.46
N ALA A 603 -129.95 -45.60 13.56
CA ALA A 603 -128.98 -44.90 12.72
C ALA A 603 -127.58 -45.51 12.84
N SER A 604 -127.16 -45.87 14.05
CA SER A 604 -125.85 -46.49 14.29
C SER A 604 -125.73 -47.88 13.65
N ILE A 605 -126.80 -48.68 13.65
CA ILE A 605 -126.82 -50.01 13.01
C ILE A 605 -126.78 -49.86 11.48
N ILE A 606 -127.63 -48.98 10.93
CA ILE A 606 -127.69 -48.73 9.49
C ILE A 606 -126.34 -48.22 8.97
N ILE A 607 -125.72 -47.24 9.64
CA ILE A 607 -124.41 -46.72 9.25
C ILE A 607 -123.34 -47.82 9.30
N ARG A 608 -123.36 -48.71 10.30
CA ARG A 608 -122.41 -49.84 10.37
C ARG A 608 -122.59 -50.84 9.24
N LEU A 609 -123.84 -51.17 8.89
CA LEU A 609 -124.13 -52.06 7.76
C LEU A 609 -123.68 -51.43 6.44
N ALA A 610 -124.00 -50.15 6.22
CA ALA A 610 -123.56 -49.43 5.03
C ALA A 610 -122.02 -49.28 4.94
N LEU A 611 -121.33 -49.08 6.07
CA LEU A 611 -119.86 -49.10 6.14
C LEU A 611 -119.30 -50.48 5.76
N ALA A 612 -119.87 -51.56 6.30
CA ALA A 612 -119.44 -52.92 5.97
C ALA A 612 -119.64 -53.21 4.47
N GLU A 613 -120.79 -52.83 3.91
CA GLU A 613 -121.05 -53.04 2.50
C GLU A 613 -120.11 -52.18 1.61
N THR A 614 -120.03 -50.87 1.83
CA THR A 614 -119.19 -50.01 0.98
C THR A 614 -117.70 -50.30 1.01
N PHE A 615 -117.15 -50.73 2.15
CA PHE A 615 -115.72 -51.00 2.30
C PHE A 615 -115.35 -52.48 2.16
N CYS A 616 -116.28 -53.42 2.34
CA CYS A 616 -116.00 -54.87 2.28
C CYS A 616 -116.62 -55.59 1.08
N VAL A 617 -117.37 -54.92 0.19
CA VAL A 617 -117.98 -55.56 -1.01
C VAL A 617 -116.97 -56.25 -1.94
N ASN A 618 -115.67 -55.96 -1.84
CA ASN A 618 -114.60 -56.67 -2.57
C ASN A 618 -113.31 -56.83 -1.73
N CYS A 619 -113.41 -57.06 -0.42
CA CYS A 619 -112.24 -57.31 0.41
C CYS A 619 -111.84 -58.79 0.41
#